data_AF-A0A950SZD0-F1
#
_entry.id   AF-A0A950SZD0-F1
#
_cell.length_a   1.000
_cell.length_b   1.000
_cell.length_c   1.000
_cell.angle_alpha   90.00
_cell.angle_beta   90.00
_cell.angle_gamma   90.00
#
_symmetry.space_group_name_H-M   'P 1'
#
loop_
_entity.id
_entity.type
_entity.pdbx_description
1 polymer ?
#
loop_
_entity_poly.entity_id
_entity_poly.type
_entity_poly.pdbx_seq_one_letter_code
_entity_poly.pdbx_strand_id
1 'polypeptide(L)'
;MQHRPDLVLLAFFSGNDFTDNIKALGHHRDRPYFALRGGSLVLEQTAGMAPDFASRRRFEDLKQRLLDPIRIVQLFRQTQTRLRALLRYGRAEPNRIDQPGLDSRVFVPPATPDWEQAWSVTEELINAIAESAHSNGAGFAITTLTNPFQVLPDAAARDRVAKELGVPDLAYPDRHLAEFAAAHGYADAALAPALGAYAAEHHAALHGSDPRQPIGHWNALGHRLAAEELGRSLCDFMAAGRLSPALAPPQSGSNTFR
;
A
#
# COMPACT_ATOMS: atom_id res chain seq x y z
N MET A 1 1.74 10.06 -24.94
CA MET A 1 1.91 8.60 -24.89
C MET A 1 0.84 8.05 -23.98
N GLN A 2 -0.04 7.20 -24.49
CA GLN A 2 -1.06 6.53 -23.68
C GLN A 2 -0.44 5.20 -23.22
N HIS A 3 -0.35 4.97 -21.91
CA HIS A 3 0.20 3.73 -21.36
C HIS A 3 -0.72 2.55 -21.73
N ARG A 4 -0.15 1.44 -22.21
CA ARG A 4 -0.87 0.19 -22.53
C ARG A 4 -0.22 -0.97 -21.76
N PRO A 5 -0.51 -1.11 -20.46
CA PRO A 5 0.08 -2.19 -19.66
C PRO A 5 -0.53 -3.54 -20.06
N ASP A 6 0.25 -4.61 -19.95
CA ASP A 6 -0.27 -5.97 -20.08
C ASP A 6 -0.90 -6.47 -18.77
N LEU A 7 -0.47 -5.90 -17.64
CA LEU A 7 -0.89 -6.22 -16.28
C LEU A 7 -0.94 -4.94 -15.43
N VAL A 8 -1.98 -4.80 -14.63
CA VAL A 8 -2.04 -3.87 -13.50
C VAL A 8 -1.94 -4.67 -12.21
N LEU A 9 -0.87 -4.43 -11.45
CA LEU A 9 -0.70 -5.00 -10.11
C LEU A 9 -0.98 -3.93 -9.06
N LEU A 10 -2.01 -4.15 -8.24
CA LEU A 10 -2.28 -3.32 -7.08
C LEU A 10 -1.46 -3.82 -5.88
N ALA A 11 -0.43 -3.05 -5.52
CA ALA A 11 0.32 -3.23 -4.30
C ALA A 11 -0.38 -2.50 -3.13
N PHE A 12 -1.12 -3.24 -2.32
CA PHE A 12 -1.92 -2.71 -1.21
C PHE A 12 -1.15 -2.75 0.10
N PHE A 13 -0.98 -1.59 0.75
CA PHE A 13 -0.38 -1.48 2.07
C PHE A 13 -1.43 -1.19 3.13
N SER A 14 -1.77 -2.23 3.92
CA SER A 14 -2.81 -2.13 4.96
C SER A 14 -2.49 -1.10 6.05
N GLY A 15 -1.23 -0.71 6.22
CA GLY A 15 -0.81 0.24 7.25
C GLY A 15 -1.48 1.61 7.15
N ASN A 16 -1.79 2.10 5.94
CA ASN A 16 -2.51 3.35 5.76
C ASN A 16 -3.35 3.46 4.47
N ASP A 17 -3.17 2.62 3.44
CA ASP A 17 -4.00 2.70 2.22
C ASP A 17 -5.48 2.50 2.56
N PHE A 18 -5.76 1.61 3.50
CA PHE A 18 -7.10 1.37 4.03
C PHE A 18 -7.72 2.62 4.68
N THR A 19 -7.04 3.20 5.67
CA THR A 19 -7.56 4.36 6.39
C THR A 19 -7.60 5.63 5.53
N ASP A 20 -6.69 5.74 4.56
CA ASP A 20 -6.63 6.88 3.63
C ASP A 20 -7.72 6.82 2.54
N ASN A 21 -8.49 5.73 2.44
CA ASN A 21 -9.62 5.64 1.50
C ASN A 21 -10.87 6.38 1.97
N ILE A 22 -11.04 6.60 3.29
CA ILE A 22 -12.22 7.29 3.82
C ILE A 22 -11.87 8.49 4.70
N LYS A 23 -12.66 9.55 4.56
CA LYS A 23 -12.43 10.83 5.23
C LYS A 23 -12.56 10.75 6.76
N ALA A 24 -13.38 9.85 7.27
CA ALA A 24 -13.59 9.69 8.72
C ALA A 24 -12.31 9.20 9.42
N LEU A 25 -11.54 8.33 8.76
CA LEU A 25 -10.31 7.72 9.31
C LEU A 25 -9.03 8.41 8.81
N GLY A 26 -9.03 8.90 7.57
CA GLY A 26 -7.86 9.48 6.93
C GLY A 26 -7.35 10.76 7.61
N HIS A 27 -6.02 10.89 7.69
CA HIS A 27 -5.37 12.04 8.31
C HIS A 27 -5.31 13.27 7.40
N HIS A 28 -5.38 13.07 6.08
CA HIS A 28 -5.16 14.12 5.08
C HIS A 28 -6.47 14.76 4.66
N ARG A 29 -6.69 16.03 5.00
CA ARG A 29 -7.95 16.74 4.69
C ARG A 29 -8.00 17.35 3.30
N ASP A 30 -7.00 17.11 2.47
CA ASP A 30 -6.82 17.72 1.15
C ASP A 30 -6.65 16.69 0.03
N ARG A 31 -6.85 15.40 0.33
CA ARG A 31 -6.82 14.31 -0.66
C ARG A 31 -8.21 14.00 -1.21
N PRO A 32 -8.27 13.34 -2.39
CA PRO A 32 -9.51 12.74 -2.86
C PRO A 32 -10.04 11.70 -1.89
N TYR A 33 -11.35 11.75 -1.61
CA TYR A 33 -12.05 10.71 -0.85
C TYR A 33 -13.30 10.28 -1.61
N PHE A 34 -13.58 8.99 -1.55
CA PHE A 34 -14.81 8.41 -2.07
C PHE A 34 -15.74 8.03 -0.92
N ALA A 35 -17.03 8.08 -1.21
CA ALA A 35 -18.09 7.55 -0.36
C ALA A 35 -18.98 6.64 -1.19
N LEU A 36 -19.51 5.59 -0.57
CA LEU A 36 -20.53 4.75 -1.19
C LEU A 36 -21.89 5.41 -1.05
N ARG A 37 -22.56 5.66 -2.18
CA ARG A 37 -23.95 6.14 -2.22
C ARG A 37 -24.74 5.26 -3.15
N GLY A 38 -25.70 4.50 -2.60
CA GLY A 38 -26.51 3.57 -3.38
C GLY A 38 -25.69 2.46 -4.05
N GLY A 39 -24.59 2.04 -3.44
CA GLY A 39 -23.69 1.01 -3.99
C GLY A 39 -22.65 1.52 -5.00
N SER A 40 -22.69 2.80 -5.40
CA SER A 40 -21.69 3.38 -6.29
C SER A 40 -20.68 4.25 -5.55
N LEU A 41 -19.43 4.24 -6.01
CA LEU A 41 -18.40 5.19 -5.60
C LEU A 41 -18.76 6.59 -6.07
N VAL A 42 -18.87 7.53 -5.13
CA VAL A 42 -19.05 8.95 -5.40
C VAL A 42 -17.88 9.71 -4.79
N LEU A 43 -17.22 10.51 -5.62
CA LEU A 43 -16.14 11.40 -5.19
C LEU A 43 -16.70 12.47 -4.26
N GLU A 44 -16.44 12.35 -2.96
CA GLU A 44 -16.93 13.29 -1.94
C GLU A 44 -16.04 14.53 -1.86
N GLN A 45 -14.73 14.34 -2.06
CA GLN A 45 -13.74 15.38 -1.86
C GLN A 45 -12.60 15.23 -2.86
N THR A 46 -11.95 16.34 -3.22
CA THR A 46 -10.68 16.39 -3.95
C THR A 46 -9.78 17.50 -3.43
N ALA A 47 -8.47 17.39 -3.72
CA ALA A 47 -7.55 18.51 -3.61
C ALA A 47 -8.05 19.65 -4.51
N GLY A 48 -8.32 20.82 -3.93
CA GLY A 48 -8.80 21.98 -4.70
C GLY A 48 -10.26 22.37 -4.48
N MET A 49 -11.05 21.58 -3.76
CA MET A 49 -12.43 21.97 -3.41
C MET A 49 -12.51 23.01 -2.30
N ALA A 50 -11.43 23.25 -1.55
CA ALA A 50 -11.38 24.32 -0.56
C ALA A 50 -11.30 25.70 -1.25
N PRO A 51 -12.12 26.70 -0.85
CA PRO A 51 -12.15 28.02 -1.49
C PRO A 51 -10.78 28.73 -1.55
N ASP A 52 -9.89 28.41 -0.61
CA ASP A 52 -8.57 29.02 -0.48
C ASP A 52 -7.43 28.15 -1.05
N PHE A 53 -7.73 27.02 -1.69
CA PHE A 53 -6.69 26.13 -2.23
C PHE A 53 -5.78 26.85 -3.23
N ALA A 54 -6.36 27.64 -4.14
CA ALA A 54 -5.60 28.36 -5.16
C ALA A 54 -4.65 29.40 -4.55
N SER A 55 -5.06 30.11 -3.50
CA SER A 55 -4.22 31.11 -2.83
C SER A 55 -3.13 30.44 -1.99
N ARG A 56 -3.44 29.37 -1.25
CA ARG A 56 -2.45 28.57 -0.52
C ARG A 56 -1.40 27.98 -1.45
N ARG A 57 -1.82 27.40 -2.58
CA ARG A 57 -0.91 26.86 -3.59
C ARG A 57 0.02 27.94 -4.15
N ARG A 58 -0.52 29.09 -4.54
CA ARG A 58 0.29 30.23 -5.02
C ARG A 58 1.30 30.72 -3.98
N PHE A 59 0.90 30.77 -2.71
CA PHE A 59 1.79 31.14 -1.62
C PHE A 59 2.92 30.12 -1.41
N GLU A 60 2.60 28.82 -1.38
CA GLU A 60 3.62 27.77 -1.28
C GLU A 60 4.55 27.74 -2.49
N ASP A 61 4.04 27.93 -3.71
CA ASP A 61 4.85 28.04 -4.93
C ASP A 61 5.81 29.23 -4.86
N LEU A 62 5.33 30.40 -4.42
CA LEU A 62 6.16 31.60 -4.24
C LEU A 62 7.24 31.37 -3.17
N LYS A 63 6.86 30.80 -2.04
CA LYS A 63 7.77 30.46 -0.94
C LYS A 63 8.83 29.46 -1.37
N GLN A 64 8.48 28.43 -2.13
CA GLN A 64 9.45 27.48 -2.69
C GLN A 64 10.40 28.19 -3.66
N ARG A 65 9.89 28.97 -4.61
CA ARG A 65 10.73 29.74 -5.56
C ARG A 65 11.72 30.67 -4.87
N LEU A 66 11.32 31.32 -3.78
CA LEU A 66 12.19 32.23 -3.03
C LEU A 66 13.20 31.50 -2.14
N LEU A 67 12.81 30.38 -1.52
CA LEU A 67 13.62 29.72 -0.51
C LEU A 67 14.48 28.57 -1.06
N ASP A 68 14.06 27.92 -2.14
CA ASP A 68 14.77 26.77 -2.70
C ASP A 68 16.16 27.13 -3.27
N PRO A 69 16.40 28.31 -3.87
CA PRO A 69 17.76 28.71 -4.25
C PRO A 69 18.72 28.89 -3.05
N ILE A 70 18.18 29.08 -1.84
CA ILE A 70 18.97 29.40 -0.64
C ILE A 70 19.48 28.10 0.01
N ARG A 71 20.73 27.74 -0.29
CA ARG A 71 21.38 26.50 0.17
C ARG A 71 21.40 26.33 1.69
N ILE A 72 21.54 27.42 2.46
CA ILE A 72 21.51 27.36 3.94
C ILE A 72 20.11 26.96 4.43
N VAL A 73 19.04 27.45 3.80
CA VAL A 73 17.66 27.07 4.13
C VAL A 73 17.44 25.60 3.79
N GLN A 74 17.96 25.12 2.66
CA GLN A 74 17.91 23.70 2.31
C GLN A 74 18.65 22.83 3.34
N LEU A 75 19.87 23.23 3.73
CA LEU A 75 20.65 22.53 4.74
C LEU A 75 19.93 22.49 6.08
N PHE A 76 19.37 23.61 6.53
CA PHE A 76 18.60 23.69 7.76
C PHE A 76 17.35 22.81 7.71
N ARG A 77 16.56 22.88 6.62
CA ARG A 77 15.40 22.01 6.40
C ARG A 77 15.79 20.53 6.41
N GLN A 78 16.86 20.16 5.73
CA GLN A 78 17.34 18.79 5.68
C GLN A 78 17.81 18.30 7.06
N THR A 79 18.53 19.15 7.81
CA THR A 79 19.00 18.86 9.16
C THR A 79 17.83 18.70 10.13
N GLN A 80 16.87 19.62 10.08
CA GLN A 80 15.65 19.57 10.89
C GLN A 80 14.81 18.33 10.59
N THR A 81 14.63 17.96 9.31
CA THR A 81 13.93 16.74 8.91
C THR A 81 14.65 15.50 9.42
N ARG A 82 15.98 15.42 9.27
CA ARG A 82 16.78 14.29 9.79
C ARG A 82 16.72 14.19 11.31
N LEU A 83 16.82 15.31 12.03
CA LEU A 83 16.73 15.33 13.49
C LEU A 83 15.35 14.90 13.98
N ARG A 84 14.28 15.38 13.33
CA ARG A 84 12.90 14.95 13.62
C ARG A 84 12.69 13.46 13.34
N ALA A 85 13.22 12.95 12.24
CA ALA A 85 13.17 11.53 11.93
C ALA A 85 13.91 10.71 13.00
N LEU A 86 15.14 11.10 13.37
CA LEU A 86 15.91 10.45 14.44
C LEU A 86 15.14 10.44 15.78
N LEU A 87 14.52 11.56 16.15
CA LEU A 87 13.74 11.63 17.40
C LEU A 87 12.45 10.79 17.34
N ARG A 88 11.77 10.75 16.19
CA ARG A 88 10.52 10.02 16.01
C ARG A 88 10.74 8.51 15.93
N TYR A 89 11.77 8.08 15.20
CA TYR A 89 12.09 6.66 15.01
C TYR A 89 12.97 6.11 16.14
N GLY A 90 13.89 6.91 16.70
CA GLY A 90 14.72 6.48 17.83
C GLY A 90 13.96 6.30 19.15
N ARG A 91 12.71 6.78 19.23
CA ARG A 91 11.79 6.51 20.35
C ARG A 91 10.76 5.43 20.03
N ALA A 92 10.68 4.96 18.79
CA ALA A 92 9.73 3.93 18.39
C ALA A 92 10.26 2.56 18.79
N GLU A 93 9.46 1.82 19.54
CA GLU A 93 9.75 0.44 19.92
C GLU A 93 9.31 -0.49 18.78
N PRO A 94 10.22 -1.28 18.16
CA PRO A 94 9.88 -2.10 17.00
C PRO A 94 8.78 -3.13 17.24
N ASN A 95 8.61 -3.54 18.51
CA ASN A 95 7.67 -4.58 18.94
C ASN A 95 6.34 -4.02 19.45
N ARG A 96 6.02 -2.74 19.18
CA ARG A 96 4.75 -2.13 19.59
C ARG A 96 3.85 -1.84 18.40
N ILE A 97 2.56 -1.77 18.71
CA ILE A 97 1.49 -1.49 17.75
C ILE A 97 1.48 -0.03 17.24
N ASP A 98 2.06 0.90 18.00
CA ASP A 98 2.01 2.35 17.78
C ASP A 98 3.16 2.87 16.89
N GLN A 99 3.49 2.13 15.83
CA GLN A 99 4.54 2.55 14.91
C GLN A 99 4.12 3.80 14.11
N PRO A 100 5.04 4.75 13.88
CA PRO A 100 4.76 5.96 13.12
C PRO A 100 4.12 5.69 11.75
N GLY A 101 2.87 6.15 11.59
CA GLY A 101 2.16 6.10 10.31
C GLY A 101 1.42 4.80 10.04
N LEU A 102 1.27 3.92 11.03
CA LEU A 102 0.46 2.71 10.95
C LEU A 102 -0.74 2.83 11.88
N ASP A 103 -1.92 2.43 11.42
CA ASP A 103 -3.09 2.22 12.28
C ASP A 103 -3.28 0.72 12.53
N SER A 104 -2.82 0.25 13.69
CA SER A 104 -2.83 -1.17 14.04
C SER A 104 -4.23 -1.78 14.18
N ARG A 105 -5.29 -0.95 14.21
CA ARG A 105 -6.68 -1.44 14.25
C ARG A 105 -7.09 -2.15 12.95
N VAL A 106 -6.35 -1.97 11.85
CA VAL A 106 -6.54 -2.72 10.60
C VAL A 106 -6.32 -4.22 10.72
N PHE A 107 -5.67 -4.67 11.81
CA PHE A 107 -5.47 -6.09 12.11
C PHE A 107 -6.64 -6.72 12.87
N VAL A 108 -7.59 -5.91 13.30
CA VAL A 108 -8.80 -6.34 14.00
C VAL A 108 -9.96 -6.33 13.01
N PRO A 109 -10.86 -7.34 13.02
CA PRO A 109 -12.11 -7.26 12.29
C PRO A 109 -12.84 -5.94 12.59
N PRO A 110 -13.48 -5.31 11.59
CA PRO A 110 -14.12 -4.01 11.75
C PRO A 110 -15.17 -4.09 12.85
N ALA A 111 -15.04 -3.22 13.86
CA ALA A 111 -15.90 -3.19 15.03
C ALA A 111 -16.81 -1.95 15.08
N THR A 112 -16.64 -1.01 14.15
CA THR A 112 -17.44 0.21 14.06
C THR A 112 -17.89 0.47 12.63
N PRO A 113 -19.00 1.22 12.44
CA PRO A 113 -19.51 1.54 11.11
C PRO A 113 -18.49 2.21 10.19
N ASP A 114 -17.62 3.07 10.73
CA ASP A 114 -16.57 3.73 9.93
C ASP A 114 -15.56 2.71 9.38
N TRP A 115 -15.22 1.68 10.16
CA TRP A 115 -14.28 0.63 9.75
C TRP A 115 -14.92 -0.36 8.77
N GLU A 116 -16.20 -0.68 8.94
CA GLU A 116 -16.96 -1.46 7.96
C GLU A 116 -17.05 -0.70 6.63
N GLN A 117 -17.40 0.59 6.70
CA GLN A 117 -17.47 1.46 5.52
C GLN A 117 -16.12 1.60 4.83
N ALA A 118 -15.01 1.67 5.57
CA ALA A 118 -13.67 1.71 4.99
C ALA A 118 -13.36 0.46 4.17
N TRP A 119 -13.77 -0.74 4.62
CA TRP A 119 -13.64 -1.96 3.83
C TRP A 119 -14.51 -1.92 2.58
N SER A 120 -15.79 -1.57 2.72
CA SER A 120 -16.68 -1.49 1.56
C SER A 120 -16.18 -0.48 0.50
N VAL A 121 -15.69 0.69 0.92
CA VAL A 121 -15.11 1.68 -0.01
C VAL A 121 -13.82 1.14 -0.64
N THR A 122 -12.96 0.48 0.14
CA THR A 122 -11.70 -0.09 -0.36
C THR A 122 -11.95 -1.17 -1.41
N GLU A 123 -12.87 -2.09 -1.14
CA GLU A 123 -13.27 -3.17 -2.05
C GLU A 123 -13.85 -2.62 -3.37
N GLU A 124 -14.74 -1.63 -3.29
CA GLU A 124 -15.29 -1.00 -4.49
C GLU A 124 -14.24 -0.22 -5.28
N LEU A 125 -13.25 0.40 -4.61
CA LEU A 125 -12.12 1.03 -5.29
C LEU A 125 -11.27 -0.01 -6.02
N ILE A 126 -11.05 -1.19 -5.41
CA ILE A 126 -10.33 -2.30 -6.06
C ILE A 126 -11.10 -2.78 -7.29
N ASN A 127 -12.42 -2.97 -7.19
CA ASN A 127 -13.29 -3.32 -8.32
C ASN A 127 -13.17 -2.30 -9.45
N ALA A 128 -13.21 -1.00 -9.14
CA ALA A 128 -13.07 0.06 -10.14
C ALA A 128 -11.69 0.05 -10.84
N ILE A 129 -10.61 -0.26 -10.10
CA ILE A 129 -9.27 -0.43 -10.69
C ILE A 129 -9.23 -1.64 -11.61
N ALA A 130 -9.79 -2.77 -11.18
CA ALA A 130 -9.86 -4.00 -11.95
C ALA A 130 -10.67 -3.81 -13.24
N GLU A 131 -11.84 -3.18 -13.17
CA GLU A 131 -12.68 -2.86 -14.32
C GLU A 131 -11.95 -1.95 -15.31
N SER A 132 -11.25 -0.94 -14.81
CA SER A 132 -10.41 -0.06 -15.64
C SER A 132 -9.28 -0.83 -16.32
N ALA A 133 -8.59 -1.72 -15.61
CA ALA A 133 -7.53 -2.57 -16.18
C ALA A 133 -8.08 -3.46 -17.31
N HIS A 134 -9.15 -4.21 -17.04
CA HIS A 134 -9.78 -5.11 -18.00
C HIS A 134 -10.34 -4.37 -19.22
N SER A 135 -10.97 -3.20 -19.01
CA SER A 135 -11.49 -2.36 -20.11
C SER A 135 -10.38 -1.83 -21.02
N ASN A 136 -9.14 -1.76 -20.53
CA ASN A 136 -7.96 -1.42 -21.30
C ASN A 136 -7.20 -2.65 -21.83
N GLY A 137 -7.77 -3.85 -21.65
CA GLY A 137 -7.20 -5.12 -22.11
C GLY A 137 -6.08 -5.67 -21.24
N ALA A 138 -5.81 -5.09 -20.07
CA ALA A 138 -4.77 -5.55 -19.15
C ALA A 138 -5.33 -6.59 -18.17
N GLY A 139 -4.50 -7.53 -17.73
CA GLY A 139 -4.82 -8.38 -16.58
C GLY A 139 -4.80 -7.56 -15.27
N PHE A 140 -5.39 -8.11 -14.21
CA PHE A 140 -5.40 -7.49 -12.88
C PHE A 140 -5.00 -8.48 -11.80
N ALA A 141 -4.16 -8.02 -10.87
CA ALA A 141 -3.75 -8.78 -9.69
C ALA A 141 -3.58 -7.86 -8.47
N ILE A 142 -3.69 -8.43 -7.29
CA ILE A 142 -3.54 -7.76 -6.00
C ILE A 142 -2.35 -8.38 -5.25
N THR A 143 -1.58 -7.57 -4.54
CA THR A 143 -0.60 -8.06 -3.57
C THR A 143 -0.66 -7.23 -2.30
N THR A 144 -0.66 -7.89 -1.14
CA THR A 144 -0.58 -7.19 0.15
C THR A 144 0.87 -7.08 0.60
N LEU A 145 1.29 -5.84 0.90
CA LEU A 145 2.63 -5.55 1.39
C LEU A 145 2.69 -5.80 2.90
N THR A 146 3.90 -6.09 3.40
CA THR A 146 4.09 -6.40 4.81
C THR A 146 4.17 -5.14 5.65
N ASN A 147 3.57 -5.18 6.83
CA ASN A 147 3.85 -4.23 7.91
C ASN A 147 5.07 -4.73 8.69
N PRO A 148 5.87 -3.83 9.28
CA PRO A 148 7.11 -4.22 9.96
C PRO A 148 6.89 -5.25 11.06
N PHE A 149 5.83 -5.08 11.87
CA PHE A 149 5.51 -6.01 12.95
C PHE A 149 4.96 -7.37 12.49
N GLN A 150 4.46 -7.50 11.25
CA GLN A 150 4.04 -8.81 10.70
C GLN A 150 5.24 -9.73 10.42
N VAL A 151 6.42 -9.15 10.16
CA VAL A 151 7.62 -9.88 9.71
C VAL A 151 8.84 -9.66 10.62
N LEU A 152 8.60 -9.33 11.90
CA LEU A 152 9.69 -9.28 12.88
C LEU A 152 10.39 -10.64 12.94
N PRO A 153 11.73 -10.71 13.04
CA PRO A 153 12.44 -12.00 13.10
C PRO A 153 12.07 -12.85 14.32
N ASP A 154 11.83 -12.22 15.47
CA ASP A 154 11.43 -12.90 16.72
C ASP A 154 9.93 -13.23 16.67
N ALA A 155 9.59 -14.53 16.63
CA ALA A 155 8.21 -15.00 16.68
C ALA A 155 7.49 -14.56 17.97
N ALA A 156 8.18 -14.58 19.11
CA ALA A 156 7.60 -14.13 20.37
C ALA A 156 7.30 -12.64 20.37
N ALA A 157 8.02 -11.83 19.57
CA ALA A 157 7.70 -10.42 19.38
C ALA A 157 6.40 -10.24 18.59
N ARG A 158 6.21 -11.01 17.52
CA ARG A 158 4.95 -11.00 16.75
C ARG A 158 3.77 -11.42 17.62
N ASP A 159 3.94 -12.47 18.42
CA ASP A 159 2.91 -12.96 19.35
C ASP A 159 2.54 -11.91 20.41
N ARG A 160 3.52 -11.15 20.91
CA ARG A 160 3.27 -10.03 21.83
C ARG A 160 2.40 -8.95 21.17
N VAL A 161 2.69 -8.59 19.93
CA VAL A 161 1.90 -7.60 19.17
C VAL A 161 0.48 -8.11 18.93
N ALA A 162 0.32 -9.36 18.49
CA ALA A 162 -0.99 -9.98 18.30
C ALA A 162 -1.81 -9.99 19.60
N LYS A 163 -1.17 -10.33 20.72
CA LYS A 163 -1.79 -10.31 22.05
C LYS A 163 -2.15 -8.90 22.51
N GLU A 164 -1.32 -7.89 22.25
CA GLU A 164 -1.63 -6.48 22.55
C GLU A 164 -2.86 -5.99 21.77
N LEU A 165 -3.05 -6.47 20.54
CA LEU A 165 -4.21 -6.18 19.69
C LEU A 165 -5.44 -7.05 20.00
N GLY A 166 -5.30 -8.10 20.82
CA GLY A 166 -6.37 -9.05 21.12
C GLY A 166 -6.76 -9.93 19.93
N VAL A 167 -5.83 -10.19 19.00
CA VAL A 167 -6.06 -10.99 17.78
C VAL A 167 -5.24 -12.28 17.82
N PRO A 168 -5.67 -13.36 17.15
CA PRO A 168 -4.94 -14.62 17.14
C PRO A 168 -3.63 -14.56 16.33
N ASP A 169 -3.59 -13.67 15.34
CA ASP A 169 -2.45 -13.47 14.46
C ASP A 169 -2.53 -12.07 13.79
N LEU A 170 -1.49 -11.72 13.06
CA LEU A 170 -1.38 -10.45 12.35
C LEU A 170 -1.70 -10.58 10.86
N ALA A 171 -2.60 -11.49 10.47
CA ALA A 171 -2.90 -11.80 9.07
C ALA A 171 -4.32 -11.42 8.64
N TYR A 172 -5.10 -10.75 9.51
CA TYR A 172 -6.47 -10.34 9.16
C TYR A 172 -6.58 -9.55 7.85
N PRO A 173 -5.84 -8.45 7.61
CA PRO A 173 -6.03 -7.68 6.37
C PRO A 173 -5.62 -8.47 5.12
N ASP A 174 -4.59 -9.32 5.23
CA ASP A 174 -4.17 -10.22 4.15
C ASP A 174 -5.26 -11.24 3.83
N ARG A 175 -5.85 -11.88 4.85
CA ARG A 175 -6.95 -12.83 4.67
C ARG A 175 -8.19 -12.17 4.09
N HIS A 176 -8.57 -11.00 4.60
CA HIS A 176 -9.73 -10.25 4.12
C HIS A 176 -9.62 -9.96 2.62
N LEU A 177 -8.45 -9.49 2.17
CA LEU A 177 -8.21 -9.21 0.75
C LEU A 177 -8.10 -10.47 -0.10
N ALA A 178 -7.52 -11.56 0.42
CA ALA A 178 -7.50 -12.84 -0.28
C ALA A 178 -8.90 -13.42 -0.47
N GLU A 179 -9.76 -13.36 0.55
CA GLU A 179 -11.17 -13.78 0.49
C GLU A 179 -11.96 -12.93 -0.52
N PHE A 180 -11.77 -11.60 -0.47
CA PHE A 180 -12.35 -10.69 -1.45
C PHE A 180 -11.89 -11.00 -2.88
N ALA A 181 -10.59 -11.18 -3.09
CA ALA A 181 -10.02 -11.48 -4.40
C ALA A 181 -10.56 -12.81 -4.95
N ALA A 182 -10.62 -13.85 -4.11
CA ALA A 182 -11.19 -15.14 -4.48
C ALA A 182 -12.67 -15.03 -4.89
N ALA A 183 -13.47 -14.24 -4.16
CA ALA A 183 -14.88 -14.02 -4.48
C ALA A 183 -15.10 -13.32 -5.84
N HIS A 184 -14.13 -12.51 -6.29
CA HIS A 184 -14.21 -11.74 -7.54
C HIS A 184 -13.36 -12.34 -8.67
N GLY A 185 -12.65 -13.44 -8.42
CA GLY A 185 -11.78 -14.08 -9.42
C GLY A 185 -10.51 -13.29 -9.73
N TYR A 186 -10.02 -12.47 -8.80
CA TYR A 186 -8.75 -11.76 -8.93
C TYR A 186 -7.58 -12.63 -8.45
N ALA A 187 -6.45 -12.55 -9.14
CA ALA A 187 -5.21 -13.16 -8.67
C ALA A 187 -4.67 -12.35 -7.48
N ASP A 188 -4.38 -13.00 -6.34
CA ASP A 188 -3.85 -12.36 -5.15
C ASP A 188 -2.58 -13.06 -4.62
N ALA A 189 -1.63 -12.27 -4.13
CA ALA A 189 -0.44 -12.76 -3.45
C ALA A 189 -0.15 -11.95 -2.18
N ALA A 190 -0.41 -12.54 -1.01
CA ALA A 190 -0.01 -11.96 0.27
C ALA A 190 1.47 -12.23 0.56
N LEU A 191 2.26 -11.17 0.79
CA LEU A 191 3.71 -11.30 1.00
C LEU A 191 4.09 -11.64 2.46
N ALA A 192 3.24 -11.30 3.42
CA ALA A 192 3.54 -11.44 4.84
C ALA A 192 3.90 -12.89 5.27
N PRO A 193 3.21 -13.94 4.80
CA PRO A 193 3.56 -15.32 5.16
C PRO A 193 4.98 -15.72 4.72
N ALA A 194 5.33 -15.49 3.44
CA ALA A 194 6.61 -15.89 2.88
C ALA A 194 7.78 -15.08 3.47
N LEU A 195 7.63 -13.75 3.55
CA LEU A 195 8.65 -12.87 4.10
C LEU A 195 8.81 -13.07 5.61
N GLY A 196 7.71 -13.29 6.34
CA GLY A 196 7.73 -13.58 7.77
C GLY A 196 8.41 -14.91 8.09
N ALA A 197 8.19 -15.94 7.27
CA ALA A 197 8.90 -17.22 7.39
C ALA A 197 10.41 -17.05 7.18
N TYR A 198 10.81 -16.36 6.11
CA TYR A 198 12.22 -16.06 5.85
C TYR A 198 12.86 -15.27 7.02
N ALA A 199 12.19 -14.22 7.50
CA ALA A 199 12.69 -13.40 8.60
C ALA A 199 12.90 -14.22 9.88
N ALA A 200 11.97 -15.15 10.17
CA ALA A 200 12.05 -16.04 11.32
C ALA A 200 13.18 -17.07 11.18
N GLU A 201 13.29 -17.73 10.02
CA GLU A 201 14.31 -18.75 9.75
C GLU A 201 15.73 -18.18 9.76
N HIS A 202 15.92 -17.02 9.16
CA HIS A 202 17.24 -16.41 8.99
C HIS A 202 17.57 -15.34 10.03
N HIS A 203 16.68 -15.11 11.00
CA HIS A 203 16.78 -14.05 12.00
C HIS A 203 17.09 -12.66 11.40
N ALA A 204 16.47 -12.35 10.25
CA ALA A 204 16.83 -11.21 9.41
C ALA A 204 15.74 -10.14 9.39
N ALA A 205 16.09 -8.90 9.76
CA ALA A 205 15.20 -7.75 9.63
C ALA A 205 14.94 -7.44 8.15
N LEU A 206 13.67 -7.26 7.78
CA LEU A 206 13.24 -6.92 6.41
C LEU A 206 12.81 -5.47 6.23
N HIS A 207 12.64 -4.74 7.34
CA HIS A 207 12.30 -3.33 7.39
C HIS A 207 13.39 -2.53 8.07
N GLY A 208 13.37 -1.21 7.89
CA GLY A 208 14.25 -0.28 8.58
C GLY A 208 15.68 -0.24 8.03
N SER A 209 16.28 0.96 8.07
CA SER A 209 17.69 1.13 7.67
C SER A 209 18.68 0.58 8.71
N ASP A 210 18.27 0.46 9.97
CA ASP A 210 19.01 -0.21 11.04
C ASP A 210 18.31 -1.55 11.34
N PRO A 211 18.95 -2.70 11.14
CA PRO A 211 18.37 -4.01 11.45
C PRO A 211 17.93 -4.19 12.91
N ARG A 212 18.47 -3.39 13.83
CA ARG A 212 18.06 -3.39 15.26
C ARG A 212 16.75 -2.63 15.50
N GLN A 213 16.32 -1.83 14.53
CA GLN A 213 15.07 -1.08 14.54
C GLN A 213 14.32 -1.35 13.22
N PRO A 214 13.73 -2.55 13.07
CA PRO A 214 13.01 -2.93 11.86
C PRO A 214 11.65 -2.23 11.76
N ILE A 215 11.66 -0.91 11.54
CA ILE A 215 10.50 -0.04 11.47
C ILE A 215 10.47 0.75 10.17
N GLY A 216 9.28 1.12 9.71
CA GLY A 216 9.10 1.87 8.47
C GLY A 216 9.21 1.01 7.21
N HIS A 217 9.83 1.52 6.16
CA HIS A 217 9.88 0.85 4.85
C HIS A 217 10.72 -0.42 4.84
N TRP A 218 10.52 -1.24 3.81
CA TRP A 218 11.43 -2.34 3.49
C TRP A 218 12.88 -1.85 3.36
N ASN A 219 13.81 -2.68 3.83
CA ASN A 219 15.22 -2.51 3.53
C ASN A 219 15.59 -3.24 2.23
N ALA A 220 16.87 -3.22 1.84
CA ALA A 220 17.32 -3.85 0.59
C ALA A 220 16.99 -5.35 0.54
N LEU A 221 17.08 -6.06 1.67
CA LEU A 221 16.73 -7.47 1.75
C LEU A 221 15.22 -7.68 1.60
N GLY A 222 14.40 -6.90 2.31
CA GLY A 222 12.94 -6.94 2.21
C GLY A 222 12.45 -6.67 0.78
N HIS A 223 13.00 -5.64 0.11
CA HIS A 223 12.68 -5.35 -1.29
C HIS A 223 13.02 -6.51 -2.23
N ARG A 224 14.19 -7.14 -2.06
CA ARG A 224 14.60 -8.28 -2.89
C ARG A 224 13.66 -9.46 -2.71
N LEU A 225 13.37 -9.85 -1.47
CA LEU A 225 12.50 -11.00 -1.17
C LEU A 225 11.07 -10.75 -1.65
N ALA A 226 10.55 -9.53 -1.47
CA ALA A 226 9.24 -9.16 -2.00
C ALA A 226 9.18 -9.32 -3.52
N ALA A 227 10.23 -8.89 -4.25
CA ALA A 227 10.28 -9.02 -5.70
C ALA A 227 10.38 -10.49 -6.15
N GLU A 228 11.19 -11.31 -5.47
CA GLU A 228 11.32 -12.74 -5.77
C GLU A 228 10.01 -13.49 -5.54
N GLU A 229 9.36 -13.27 -4.40
CA GLU A 229 8.11 -13.94 -4.04
C GLU A 229 6.94 -13.52 -4.94
N LEU A 230 6.84 -12.21 -5.23
CA LEU A 230 5.83 -11.70 -6.14
C LEU A 230 6.07 -12.21 -7.57
N GLY A 231 7.31 -12.20 -8.04
CA GLY A 231 7.67 -12.72 -9.36
C GLY A 231 7.29 -14.19 -9.52
N ARG A 232 7.57 -15.01 -8.50
CA ARG A 232 7.15 -16.42 -8.46
C ARG A 232 5.62 -16.56 -8.49
N SER A 233 4.92 -15.81 -7.64
CA SER A 233 3.46 -15.87 -7.55
C SER A 233 2.78 -15.49 -8.88
N LEU A 234 3.26 -14.44 -9.54
CA LEU A 234 2.74 -14.04 -10.86
C LEU A 234 2.96 -15.12 -11.92
N CYS A 235 4.12 -15.77 -11.94
CA CYS A 235 4.39 -16.90 -12.84
C CYS A 235 3.42 -18.07 -12.57
N ASP A 236 3.20 -18.40 -11.30
CA ASP A 236 2.28 -19.46 -10.89
C ASP A 236 0.83 -19.14 -11.31
N PHE A 237 0.40 -17.88 -11.21
CA PHE A 237 -0.92 -17.45 -11.66
C PHE A 237 -1.09 -17.56 -13.18
N MET A 238 -0.07 -17.16 -13.94
CA MET A 238 -0.09 -17.27 -15.40
C MET A 238 -0.09 -18.73 -15.86
N ALA A 239 0.75 -19.57 -15.26
CA ALA A 239 0.81 -21.00 -15.58
C ALA A 239 -0.51 -21.73 -15.24
N ALA A 240 -1.19 -21.31 -14.17
CA ALA A 240 -2.49 -21.85 -13.78
C ALA A 240 -3.68 -21.23 -14.55
N GLY A 241 -3.45 -20.29 -15.48
CA GLY A 241 -4.51 -19.57 -16.19
C GLY A 241 -5.36 -18.65 -15.31
N ARG A 242 -4.92 -18.37 -14.07
CA ARG A 242 -5.58 -17.45 -13.13
C ARG A 242 -5.26 -15.99 -13.40
N LEU A 243 -4.25 -15.73 -14.22
CA LEU A 243 -3.88 -14.39 -14.68
C LEU A 243 -3.57 -14.44 -16.17
N SER A 244 -4.33 -13.69 -16.96
CA SER A 244 -4.06 -13.52 -18.39
C SER A 244 -3.55 -12.09 -18.63
N PRO A 245 -2.27 -11.89 -18.98
CA PRO A 245 -1.83 -10.59 -19.47
C PRO A 245 -2.51 -10.29 -20.81
N ALA A 246 -2.54 -9.01 -21.19
CA ALA A 246 -3.08 -8.59 -22.48
C ALA A 246 -2.53 -9.47 -23.63
N LEU A 247 -3.42 -10.00 -24.47
CA LEU A 247 -3.01 -10.66 -25.72
C LEU A 247 -2.27 -9.64 -26.59
N ALA A 248 -1.08 -10.01 -27.07
CA ALA A 248 -0.35 -9.22 -28.06
C ALA A 248 -1.30 -8.82 -29.21
N PRO A 249 -1.19 -7.61 -29.77
CA PRO A 249 -2.01 -7.22 -30.91
C PRO A 249 -1.85 -8.29 -32.01
N PRO A 250 -2.93 -8.65 -32.74
CA PRO A 250 -2.84 -9.62 -33.81
C PRO A 250 -1.72 -9.19 -34.74
N GLN A 251 -0.76 -10.10 -35.02
CA GLN A 251 0.28 -9.82 -35.99
C GLN A 251 -0.42 -9.38 -37.27
N SER A 252 -0.14 -8.14 -37.67
CA SER A 252 -0.66 -7.59 -38.92
C SER A 252 -0.31 -8.57 -40.03
N GLY A 253 -1.33 -9.26 -40.54
CA GLY A 253 -1.18 -10.15 -41.69
C GLY A 253 -0.49 -9.37 -42.79
N SER A 254 0.51 -9.99 -43.40
CA SER A 254 1.22 -9.46 -44.56
C SER A 254 0.21 -9.17 -45.67
N ASN A 255 -0.21 -7.91 -45.80
CA ASN A 255 -0.78 -7.42 -47.03
C ASN A 255 0.38 -7.28 -48.03
N THR A 256 0.67 -8.36 -48.73
CA THR A 256 1.31 -8.31 -50.04
C THR A 256 0.40 -7.52 -50.97
N PHE A 257 0.71 -6.23 -51.16
CA PHE A 257 0.26 -5.51 -52.34
C PHE A 257 1.00 -6.08 -53.55
N ARG A 258 0.22 -6.50 -54.55
CA ARG A 258 0.69 -6.84 -55.91
C ARG A 258 1.27 -5.62 -56.61
#